data_AF-A0A7X7LGV1-F1
#
_entry.id   AF-A0A7X7LGV1-F1
#
_cell.length_a   1.000
_cell.length_b   1.000
_cell.length_c   1.000
_cell.angle_alpha   90.00
_cell.angle_beta   90.00
_cell.angle_gamma   90.00
#
_symmetry.space_group_name_H-M   'P 1'
#
loop_
_entity.id
_entity.type
_entity.pdbx_description
1 polymer ?
#
loop_
_entity_poly.entity_id
_entity_poly.type
_entity_poly.pdbx_seq_one_letter_code
_entity_poly.pdbx_strand_id
1 'polypeptide(L)' 'VITSNTTSMPEVAGDAAILADPSSDDSMALAMKRMAIDDDYREKIIERTKTRKDVFSWDNTARDAWACIEKCL' A
#
# COMPACT_ATOMS: atom_id res chain seq x y z
N VAL A 1 -7.29 -0.35 -2.28
CA VAL A 1 -7.35 0.01 -0.84
C VAL A 1 -7.42 1.53 -0.72
N ILE A 2 -8.09 2.05 0.31
CA ILE A 2 -8.02 3.46 0.73
C ILE A 2 -7.40 3.47 2.12
N THR A 3 -6.37 4.28 2.34
CA THR A 3 -5.62 4.32 3.62
C THR A 3 -5.07 5.71 3.88
N SER A 4 -4.50 5.95 5.07
CA SER A 4 -3.94 7.24 5.46
C SER A 4 -2.69 7.60 4.65
N ASN A 5 -2.48 8.88 4.37
CA ASN A 5 -1.26 9.41 3.77
C ASN A 5 -0.11 9.65 4.77
N THR A 6 -0.26 9.22 6.02
CA THR A 6 0.73 9.41 7.10
C THR A 6 1.33 8.09 7.57
N THR A 7 2.45 8.18 8.30
CA THR A 7 3.16 7.06 8.93
C THR A 7 3.64 6.01 7.92
N SER A 8 3.42 4.72 8.17
CA SER A 8 3.92 3.61 7.33
C SER A 8 3.05 3.35 6.10
N MET A 9 1.87 3.96 5.98
CA MET A 9 0.94 3.65 4.90
C MET A 9 1.41 4.11 3.52
N PRO A 10 2.01 5.30 3.33
CA PRO A 10 2.63 5.66 2.06
C PRO A 10 3.71 4.67 1.62
N GLU A 11 4.52 4.18 2.56
CA GLU A 11 5.54 3.18 2.29
C GLU A 11 4.89 1.86 1.86
N VAL A 12 3.93 1.32 2.63
CA VAL A 12 3.30 0.04 2.31
C VAL A 12 2.53 0.11 0.99
N ALA A 13 1.73 1.15 0.80
CA ALA A 13 0.79 1.23 -0.32
C ALA A 13 1.46 1.58 -1.65
N GLY A 14 2.56 2.34 -1.64
CA GLY A 14 3.20 2.82 -2.87
C GLY A 14 2.20 3.56 -3.77
N ASP A 15 2.14 3.17 -5.05
CA ASP A 15 1.21 3.71 -6.04
C ASP A 15 -0.05 2.84 -6.25
N ALA A 16 -0.25 1.82 -5.40
CA ALA A 16 -1.28 0.80 -5.50
C ALA A 16 -2.46 1.00 -4.54
N ALA A 17 -2.61 2.19 -3.95
CA ALA A 17 -3.75 2.56 -3.13
C ALA A 17 -4.09 4.04 -3.28
N ILE A 18 -5.27 4.43 -2.79
CA ILE A 18 -5.59 5.84 -2.57
C ILE A 18 -5.11 6.22 -1.17
N LEU A 19 -4.24 7.23 -1.10
CA LEU A 19 -3.82 7.85 0.16
C LEU A 19 -4.69 9.06 0.45
N ALA A 20 -5.35 9.09 1.60
CA ALA A 20 -6.21 10.18 2.07
C ALA A 20 -5.67 10.77 3.37
N ASP A 21 -5.93 12.06 3.62
CA ASP A 21 -5.59 12.68 4.91
C ASP A 21 -6.54 12.15 6.00
N PRO A 22 -6.03 11.44 7.02
CA PRO A 22 -6.87 10.90 8.09
C PRO A 22 -7.51 11.97 8.98
N SER A 23 -7.05 13.23 8.92
CA SER A 23 -7.62 14.35 9.69
C SER A 23 -8.69 15.13 8.91
N SER A 24 -9.02 14.70 7.69
CA SER A 24 -9.96 15.37 6.80
C SER A 24 -11.05 14.40 6.32
N ASP A 25 -12.25 14.57 6.86
CA ASP A 25 -13.43 13.80 6.42
C ASP A 25 -13.69 13.97 4.92
N ASP A 26 -13.50 15.17 4.38
CA ASP A 26 -13.63 15.47 2.95
C ASP A 26 -12.63 14.69 2.10
N SER A 27 -11.38 14.58 2.55
CA SER A 27 -10.33 13.80 1.87
C SER A 27 -10.74 12.32 1.78
N MET A 28 -11.22 11.76 2.89
CA MET A 28 -11.67 10.37 2.95
C MET A 28 -12.91 10.13 2.08
N ALA A 29 -13.91 11.01 2.15
CA ALA A 29 -15.13 10.92 1.36
C ALA A 29 -14.84 11.00 -0.15
N LEU A 30 -13.93 11.89 -0.56
CA LEU A 30 -13.52 12.01 -1.96
C LEU A 30 -12.80 10.74 -2.45
N ALA A 31 -11.93 10.15 -1.63
CA ALA A 31 -11.25 8.89 -1.94
C ALA A 31 -12.26 7.74 -2.11
N MET A 32 -13.21 7.62 -1.18
CA MET A 32 -14.27 6.60 -1.25
C MET A 32 -15.14 6.79 -2.49
N LYS A 33 -15.56 8.03 -2.77
CA LYS A 33 -16.36 8.36 -3.95
C LYS A 33 -15.62 8.00 -5.23
N ARG A 34 -14.35 8.41 -5.36
CA ARG A 34 -13.54 8.09 -6.55
C ARG A 34 -13.43 6.59 -6.76
N MET A 35 -13.10 5.82 -5.72
CA MET A 35 -13.02 4.36 -5.81
C MET A 35 -14.34 3.72 -6.26
N ALA A 36 -15.48 4.29 -5.86
CA ALA A 36 -16.81 3.76 -6.19
C ALA A 36 -17.26 4.06 -7.62
N ILE A 37 -16.95 5.25 -8.17
CA ILE A 37 -17.55 5.74 -9.42
C ILE A 37 -16.59 5.85 -10.61
N ASP A 38 -15.28 5.83 -10.38
CA ASP A 38 -14.25 5.96 -11.42
C ASP A 38 -13.67 4.56 -11.72
N ASP A 39 -14.30 3.87 -12.66
CA ASP A 39 -13.99 2.48 -13.02
C ASP A 39 -12.56 2.35 -13.58
N ASP A 40 -12.17 3.25 -14.49
CA ASP A 40 -10.83 3.29 -15.08
C ASP A 40 -9.74 3.47 -14.00
N TYR A 41 -9.98 4.36 -13.03
CA TYR A 41 -9.06 4.56 -11.93
C TYR A 41 -8.97 3.32 -11.03
N ARG A 42 -10.11 2.68 -10.74
CA ARG A 42 -10.15 1.45 -9.94
C ARG A 42 -9.39 0.31 -10.61
N GLU A 43 -9.55 0.12 -11.93
CA GLU A 43 -8.81 -0.89 -12.69
C GLU A 43 -7.30 -0.66 -12.63
N LYS A 44 -6.84 0.59 -12.80
CA LYS A 44 -5.42 0.96 -12.67
C LYS A 44 -4.86 0.61 -11.29
N ILE A 45 -5.61 0.88 -10.23
CA ILE A 45 -5.19 0.54 -8.86
C ILE A 45 -5.12 -0.99 -8.67
N ILE A 46 -6.07 -1.75 -9.21
CA ILE A 46 -6.07 -3.22 -9.16
C ILE A 46 -4.82 -3.77 -9.85
N GLU A 47 -4.48 -3.26 -11.04
CA GLU A 47 -3.29 -3.68 -11.77
C GLU A 47 -2.01 -3.42 -10.97
N ARG A 48 -1.84 -2.22 -10.44
CA ARG A 48 -0.67 -1.87 -9.61
C ARG A 48 -0.59 -2.69 -8.34
N THR A 49 -1.72 -3.02 -7.73
CA THR A 49 -1.78 -3.88 -6.53
C THR A 49 -1.25 -5.28 -6.80
N LYS A 50 -1.54 -5.84 -7.98
CA LYS A 50 -1.06 -7.17 -8.37
C LYS A 50 0.47 -7.23 -8.36
N THR A 51 1.14 -6.14 -8.74
CA THR A 51 2.61 -6.04 -8.69
C THR A 51 3.11 -5.64 -7.30
N ARG A 52 2.46 -4.68 -6.63
CA ARG A 52 2.91 -4.18 -5.31
C ARG A 52 2.96 -5.26 -4.25
N LYS A 53 1.99 -6.18 -4.24
CA LYS A 53 1.95 -7.28 -3.26
C LYS A 53 3.18 -8.18 -3.33
N ASP A 54 3.81 -8.31 -4.50
CA ASP A 54 4.94 -9.22 -4.71
C ASP A 54 6.25 -8.70 -4.07
N VAL A 55 6.28 -7.41 -3.69
CA VAL A 55 7.39 -6.83 -2.90
C VAL A 55 7.43 -7.43 -1.50
N PHE A 56 6.28 -7.85 -0.96
CA PHE A 56 6.17 -8.40 0.39
C PHE A 56 6.04 -9.91 0.33
N SER A 57 7.16 -10.61 0.57
CA SER A 57 7.22 -12.08 0.56
C SER A 57 7.81 -12.60 1.87
N TRP A 58 7.15 -13.61 2.45
CA TRP A 58 7.67 -14.30 3.64
C TRP A 58 9.02 -14.97 3.40
N ASP A 59 9.27 -15.48 2.19
CA ASP A 59 10.55 -16.08 1.83
C ASP A 59 11.68 -15.03 1.84
N ASN A 60 11.39 -13.82 1.33
CA ASN A 60 12.34 -12.71 1.36
C ASN A 60 12.58 -12.24 2.80
N THR A 61 11.50 -12.03 3.57
CA THR A 61 11.59 -11.63 4.98
C THR A 61 12.41 -12.63 5.80
N ALA A 62 12.15 -13.93 5.66
CA ALA A 62 12.86 -14.97 6.39
C ALA A 62 14.36 -15.00 6.04
N ARG A 63 14.68 -14.89 4.74
CA ARG A 63 16.06 -14.84 4.26
C ARG A 63 16.82 -13.64 4.82
N ASP A 64 16.22 -12.45 4.74
CA ASP A 64 16.85 -11.21 5.18
C ASP A 64 17.02 -11.18 6.70
N ALA A 65 16.03 -11.66 7.45
CA ALA A 65 16.12 -11.81 8.90
C ALA A 65 17.22 -12.79 9.30
N TRP A 66 17.30 -13.95 8.66
CA TRP A 66 18.34 -14.94 8.94
C TRP A 66 19.74 -14.41 8.65
N ALA A 67 19.94 -13.73 7.51
CA ALA A 67 21.22 -13.12 7.16
C ALA A 67 21.69 -12.06 8.17
N CYS A 68 20.77 -11.36 8.82
CA CYS A 68 21.10 -10.45 9.93
C CYS A 68 21.51 -11.20 11.19
N ILE A 69 20.86 -12.32 11.51
CA ILE A 69 21.22 -13.16 12.66
C ILE A 69 22.61 -13.77 12.47
N GLU A 70 22.92 -14.30 11.28
CA GLU A 70 24.23 -14.90 10.98
C GLU A 70 25.39 -13.91 11.12
N LYS A 71 25.17 -12.62 10.86
CA LYS A 71 26.20 -11.58 11.03
C LYS A 71 26.53 -11.26 12.49
N CYS A 72 25.65 -11.63 13.42
CA CYS A 72 25.81 -11.39 14.85
C CYS A 72 26.38 -12.59 15.61
N LEU A 73 26.55 -13.74 14.93
CA LEU A 73 27.22 -14.93 15.45
C LEU A 73 28.72 -14.85 15.20
#